data_AF-A0A1E3X2F6-F1
#
_entry.id   AF-A0A1E3X2F6-F1
#
_cell.length_a   1.000
_cell.length_b   1.000
_cell.length_c   1.000
_cell.angle_alpha   90.00
_cell.angle_beta   90.00
_cell.angle_gamma   90.00
#
_symmetry.space_group_name_H-M   'P 1'
#
loop_
_entity.id
_entity.type
_entity.pdbx_description
1 polymer ?
#
loop_
_entity_poly.entity_id
_entity_poly.type
_entity_poly.pdbx_seq_one_letter_code
_entity_poly.pdbx_strand_id
1 'polypeptide(L)'
;MDFHKLKLDQFDNIKVLNLPSGVDLPFTSTKNKFQCLISFVQTEAEVDEAISQVVKVGGGTSLIIAYPKGASKKFQSEVNRDTIIAKIKAISNFKAPKLVSLNQDWSGFSFRYE
;
A
#
# COMPACT_ATOMS: atom_id res chain seq x y z
N MET A 1 8.38 18.56 -0.79
CA MET A 1 8.16 17.11 -0.65
C MET A 1 8.11 16.52 -2.04
N ASP A 2 9.16 15.84 -2.46
CA ASP A 2 9.27 15.24 -3.80
C ASP A 2 8.41 13.97 -3.90
N PHE A 3 7.31 14.06 -4.64
CA PHE A 3 6.47 12.91 -4.95
C PHE A 3 7.22 12.04 -5.96
N HIS A 4 7.64 10.86 -5.53
CA HIS A 4 8.24 9.90 -6.44
C HIS A 4 7.11 9.18 -7.17
N LYS A 5 7.09 9.28 -8.50
CA LYS A 5 6.18 8.49 -9.32
C LYS A 5 6.49 7.02 -9.06
N LEU A 6 5.49 6.29 -8.59
CA LEU A 6 5.61 4.87 -8.31
C LEU A 6 5.86 4.14 -9.63
N LYS A 7 7.08 3.59 -9.80
CA LYS A 7 7.42 2.77 -10.96
C LYS A 7 6.89 1.37 -10.71
N LEU A 8 5.71 1.07 -11.21
CA LEU A 8 5.09 -0.25 -11.05
C LEU A 8 5.64 -1.25 -12.07
N ASP A 9 6.14 -0.77 -13.19
CA ASP A 9 6.75 -1.54 -14.27
C ASP A 9 8.02 -2.30 -13.87
N GLN A 10 8.54 -2.05 -12.66
CA GLN A 10 9.69 -2.78 -12.10
C GLN A 10 9.31 -4.11 -11.45
N PHE A 11 8.02 -4.39 -11.27
CA PHE A 11 7.54 -5.59 -10.59
C PHE A 11 6.86 -6.54 -11.58
N ASP A 12 7.33 -7.79 -11.63
CA ASP A 12 6.73 -8.82 -12.50
C ASP A 12 5.37 -9.31 -11.98
N ASN A 13 5.16 -9.25 -10.65
CA ASN A 13 3.96 -9.75 -10.00
C ASN A 13 3.51 -8.79 -8.89
N ILE A 14 2.33 -8.19 -9.09
CA ILE A 14 1.72 -7.23 -8.17
C ILE A 14 0.38 -7.77 -7.68
N LYS A 15 0.27 -8.02 -6.38
CA LYS A 15 -1.01 -8.35 -5.73
C LYS A 15 -1.72 -7.07 -5.32
N VAL A 16 -3.03 -7.03 -5.53
CA VAL A 16 -3.87 -5.90 -5.12
C VAL A 16 -4.93 -6.38 -4.13
N LEU A 17 -5.14 -5.65 -3.04
CA LEU A 17 -6.17 -5.87 -2.04
C LEU A 17 -7.09 -4.65 -1.94
N ASN A 18 -8.36 -4.92 -1.66
CA ASN A 18 -9.39 -3.92 -1.35
C ASN A 18 -9.56 -2.83 -2.42
N LEU A 19 -9.29 -3.16 -3.69
CA LEU A 19 -9.40 -2.22 -4.80
C LEU A 19 -10.80 -1.56 -4.81
N PRO A 20 -10.91 -0.25 -4.58
CA PRO A 20 -12.19 0.43 -4.57
C PRO A 20 -12.82 0.44 -5.96
N SER A 21 -14.14 0.34 -6.00
CA SER A 21 -14.92 0.45 -7.24
C SER A 21 -14.59 1.75 -7.99
N GLY A 22 -14.29 1.62 -9.29
CA GLY A 22 -13.97 2.76 -10.15
C GLY A 22 -12.50 3.18 -10.16
N VAL A 23 -11.61 2.47 -9.44
CA VAL A 23 -10.16 2.55 -9.67
C VAL A 23 -9.78 1.47 -10.66
N ASP A 24 -9.38 1.88 -11.86
CA ASP A 24 -8.77 0.98 -12.83
C ASP A 24 -7.25 0.98 -12.63
N LEU A 25 -6.67 -0.20 -12.50
CA LEU A 25 -5.23 -0.39 -12.42
C LEU A 25 -4.78 -1.17 -13.64
N PRO A 26 -3.70 -0.75 -14.33
CA PRO A 26 -3.21 -1.43 -15.52
C PRO A 26 -2.59 -2.81 -15.24
N PHE A 27 -2.62 -3.27 -13.99
CA PHE A 27 -2.10 -4.55 -13.54
C PHE A 27 -2.96 -5.08 -12.38
N THR A 28 -3.36 -6.34 -12.48
CA THR A 28 -4.07 -7.04 -11.41
C THR A 28 -3.54 -8.47 -11.41
N SER A 29 -2.68 -8.83 -10.44
CA SER A 29 -2.24 -10.22 -10.27
C SER A 29 -2.90 -10.78 -9.01
N THR A 30 -3.54 -11.94 -9.14
CA THR A 30 -4.17 -12.68 -8.04
C THR A 30 -3.28 -13.77 -7.47
N LYS A 31 -1.99 -13.80 -7.84
CA LYS A 31 -1.05 -14.84 -7.41
C LYS A 31 -0.66 -14.68 -5.94
N ASN A 32 -0.49 -15.82 -5.26
CA ASN A 32 -0.02 -15.87 -3.86
C ASN A 32 1.46 -15.44 -3.72
N LYS A 33 2.26 -15.55 -4.77
CA LYS A 33 3.65 -15.08 -4.81
C LYS A 33 3.71 -13.78 -5.59
N PHE A 34 4.08 -12.69 -4.91
CA PHE A 34 4.15 -11.35 -5.48
C PHE A 34 5.41 -10.63 -4.99
N GLN A 35 5.92 -9.72 -5.81
CA GLN A 35 7.04 -8.85 -5.44
C GLN A 35 6.54 -7.54 -4.82
N CYS A 36 5.30 -7.16 -5.13
CA CYS A 36 4.65 -5.98 -4.60
C CYS A 36 3.19 -6.28 -4.22
N LEU A 37 2.77 -5.80 -3.05
CA LEU A 37 1.38 -5.74 -2.62
C LEU A 37 0.92 -4.29 -2.60
N ILE A 38 -0.22 -4.01 -3.21
CA ILE A 38 -0.93 -2.73 -3.07
C ILE A 38 -2.22 -3.01 -2.30
N SER A 39 -2.39 -2.39 -1.14
CA SER A 39 -3.62 -2.50 -0.35
C SER A 39 -4.27 -1.13 -0.20
N PHE A 40 -5.53 -1.04 -0.59
CA PHE A 40 -6.35 0.15 -0.36
C PHE A 40 -7.03 0.01 1.00
N VAL A 41 -6.64 0.84 1.95
CA VAL A 41 -7.08 0.72 3.34
C VAL A 41 -7.95 1.90 3.74
N GLN A 42 -8.99 1.60 4.50
CA GLN A 42 -9.87 2.55 5.17
C GLN A 42 -9.93 2.26 6.69
N THR A 43 -9.55 1.05 7.12
CA THR A 43 -9.58 0.59 8.52
C THR A 43 -8.22 0.08 8.99
N GLU A 44 -8.03 -0.02 10.30
CA GLU A 44 -6.80 -0.59 10.86
C GLU A 44 -6.63 -2.08 10.55
N ALA A 45 -7.74 -2.82 10.49
CA ALA A 45 -7.74 -4.25 10.20
C ALA A 45 -7.19 -4.56 8.79
N GLU A 46 -7.50 -3.70 7.81
CA GLU A 46 -6.97 -3.84 6.45
C GLU A 46 -5.46 -3.53 6.37
N VAL A 47 -4.97 -2.65 7.24
CA VAL A 47 -3.51 -2.41 7.40
C VAL A 47 -2.85 -3.67 7.95
N ASP A 48 -3.43 -4.27 8.99
CA ASP A 48 -2.89 -5.48 9.62
C ASP A 48 -2.92 -6.68 8.67
N GLU A 49 -3.99 -6.82 7.85
CA GLU A 49 -4.05 -7.84 6.80
C GLU A 49 -2.95 -7.66 5.76
N ALA A 50 -2.75 -6.43 5.27
CA ALA A 50 -1.75 -6.13 4.25
C ALA A 50 -0.32 -6.44 4.75
N ILE A 51 -0.04 -6.07 6.01
CA ILE A 51 1.21 -6.41 6.69
C ILE A 51 1.37 -7.93 6.76
N SER A 52 0.36 -8.66 7.24
CA SER A 52 0.41 -10.11 7.40
C SER A 52 0.71 -10.83 6.09
N GLN A 53 0.11 -10.39 4.98
CA GLN A 53 0.34 -10.95 3.65
C GLN A 53 1.79 -10.76 3.20
N VAL A 54 2.38 -9.59 3.45
CA VAL A 54 3.77 -9.30 3.06
C VAL A 54 4.76 -10.10 3.92
N VAL A 55 4.53 -10.17 5.24
CA VAL A 55 5.36 -10.97 6.15
C VAL A 55 5.32 -12.46 5.78
N LYS A 56 4.15 -12.98 5.36
CA LYS A 56 4.01 -14.37 4.89
C LYS A 56 4.78 -14.65 3.60
N VAL A 57 4.91 -13.67 2.71
CA VAL A 57 5.74 -13.82 1.50
C VAL A 57 7.22 -13.73 1.83
N GLY A 58 7.59 -12.85 2.77
CA GLY A 58 8.95 -12.71 3.26
C GLY A 58 9.75 -11.61 2.55
N GLY A 59 11.07 -11.65 2.79
CA GLY A 59 12.03 -10.59 2.44
C GLY A 59 12.04 -10.20 0.96
N GLY A 60 12.31 -8.92 0.70
CA GLY A 60 12.36 -8.34 -0.64
C GLY A 60 11.01 -7.87 -1.20
N THR A 61 9.92 -8.13 -0.49
CA THR A 61 8.56 -7.76 -0.90
C THR A 61 8.27 -6.29 -0.61
N SER A 62 7.68 -5.59 -1.59
CA SER A 62 7.26 -4.19 -1.42
C SER A 62 5.80 -4.13 -0.98
N LEU A 63 5.50 -3.32 0.03
CA LEU A 63 4.15 -3.05 0.50
C LEU A 63 3.77 -1.62 0.15
N ILE A 64 2.63 -1.43 -0.50
CA ILE A 64 2.08 -0.13 -0.84
C ILE A 64 0.73 0.00 -0.15
N ILE A 65 0.67 0.85 0.87
CA ILE A 65 -0.59 1.18 1.53
C ILE A 65 -1.16 2.42 0.86
N ALA A 66 -2.27 2.25 0.16
CA ALA A 66 -3.07 3.31 -0.43
C ALA A 66 -4.17 3.72 0.56
N TYR A 67 -4.28 5.00 0.86
CA TYR A 67 -5.33 5.53 1.73
C TYR A 67 -5.97 6.75 1.06
N PRO A 68 -7.26 7.03 1.33
CA PRO A 68 -7.92 8.19 0.76
C PRO A 68 -7.20 9.45 1.21
N LYS A 69 -7.01 10.39 0.29
CA LYS A 69 -6.57 11.72 0.69
C LYS A 69 -7.65 12.32 1.59
N GLY A 70 -7.26 12.99 2.67
CA GLY A 70 -8.20 13.59 3.62
C GLY A 70 -9.18 14.61 3.01
N ALA A 71 -8.91 15.09 1.80
CA ALA A 71 -9.82 15.95 1.02
C ALA A 71 -10.81 15.18 0.12
N SER A 72 -10.69 13.85 -0.02
CA SER A 72 -11.60 13.06 -0.83
C SER A 72 -12.94 12.92 -0.11
N LYS A 73 -13.96 13.59 -0.64
CA LYS A 73 -15.35 13.50 -0.14
C LYS A 73 -16.01 12.15 -0.42
N LYS A 74 -15.33 11.26 -1.15
CA LYS A 74 -15.86 9.99 -1.63
C LYS A 74 -15.63 8.81 -0.68
N PHE A 75 -14.59 8.86 0.15
CA PHE A 75 -14.16 7.72 0.97
C PHE A 75 -13.94 8.18 2.43
N GLN A 76 -14.63 7.54 3.38
CA GLN A 76 -14.35 7.71 4.80
C GLN A 76 -13.29 6.69 5.24
N SER A 77 -12.28 7.15 5.98
CA SER A 77 -11.19 6.32 6.47
C SER A 77 -10.97 6.59 7.95
N GLU A 78 -10.91 5.53 8.73
CA GLU A 78 -10.56 5.53 10.15
C GLU A 78 -9.04 5.68 10.33
N VAL A 79 -8.28 5.26 9.32
CA VAL A 79 -6.82 5.37 9.30
C VAL A 79 -6.35 6.62 8.57
N ASN A 80 -5.25 7.18 9.04
CA ASN A 80 -4.53 8.27 8.38
C ASN A 80 -3.06 7.91 8.23
N ARG A 81 -2.31 8.81 7.57
CA ARG A 81 -0.87 8.69 7.33
C ARG A 81 -0.10 8.29 8.59
N ASP A 82 -0.32 9.00 9.69
CA ASP A 82 0.48 8.86 10.90
C ASP A 82 0.19 7.52 11.59
N THR A 83 -1.07 7.10 11.63
CA THR A 83 -1.47 5.79 12.15
C THR A 83 -0.85 4.65 11.33
N ILE A 84 -0.89 4.74 10.00
CA ILE A 84 -0.30 3.73 9.10
C ILE A 84 1.21 3.63 9.30
N ILE A 85 1.90 4.78 9.35
CA ILE A 85 3.35 4.81 9.54
C ILE A 85 3.73 4.25 10.92
N ALA A 86 2.99 4.61 11.97
CA ALA A 86 3.24 4.12 13.33
C ALA A 86 3.11 2.59 13.41
N LYS A 87 2.04 2.01 12.84
CA LYS A 87 1.83 0.55 12.79
C LYS A 87 2.97 -0.16 12.05
N ILE A 88 3.37 0.33 10.88
CA ILE A 88 4.40 -0.34 10.07
C ILE A 88 5.79 -0.19 10.69
N LYS A 89 6.09 0.95 11.33
CA LYS A 89 7.36 1.15 12.07
C LYS A 89 7.50 0.25 13.29
N ALA A 90 6.40 -0.25 13.87
CA ALA A 90 6.46 -1.20 14.97
C ALA A 90 7.01 -2.58 14.54
N ILE A 91 7.18 -2.80 13.23
CA ILE A 91 7.69 -4.04 12.66
C ILE A 91 9.13 -3.81 12.20
N SER A 92 10.07 -4.51 12.83
CA SER A 92 11.52 -4.30 12.70
C SER A 92 12.09 -4.41 11.28
N ASN A 93 11.38 -5.09 10.38
CA ASN A 93 11.88 -5.48 9.05
C ASN A 93 11.42 -4.55 7.92
N PHE A 94 10.62 -3.52 8.19
CA PHE A 94 10.22 -2.56 7.15
C PHE A 94 11.18 -1.37 7.10
N LYS A 95 11.65 -1.06 5.90
CA LYS A 95 12.40 0.18 5.63
C LYS A 95 11.50 1.41 5.73
N ALA A 96 12.16 2.56 5.89
CA ALA A 96 11.50 3.87 5.92
C ALA A 96 10.54 4.07 4.73
N PRO A 97 9.33 4.61 4.98
CA PRO A 97 8.34 4.82 3.94
C PRO A 97 8.80 5.82 2.88
N LYS A 98 8.46 5.53 1.62
CA LYS A 98 8.47 6.52 0.53
C LYS A 98 7.04 6.94 0.21
N LEU A 99 6.80 8.24 0.17
CA LEU A 99 5.49 8.78 -0.21
C LEU A 99 5.29 8.59 -1.72
N VAL A 100 4.13 8.07 -2.09
CA VAL A 100 3.72 7.87 -3.48
C VAL A 100 2.32 8.44 -3.69
N SER A 101 2.07 9.03 -4.85
CA SER A 101 0.72 9.45 -5.25
C SER A 101 0.22 8.47 -6.28
N LEU A 102 -0.94 7.85 -6.02
CA LEU A 102 -1.55 6.88 -6.93
C LEU A 102 -2.41 7.59 -7.98
N ASN A 103 -3.36 8.41 -7.52
CA ASN A 103 -4.21 9.22 -8.38
C ASN A 103 -4.67 10.50 -7.65
N GLN A 104 -5.72 11.16 -8.15
CA GLN A 104 -6.26 12.37 -7.53
C GLN A 104 -6.87 12.12 -6.15
N ASP A 105 -7.51 10.97 -5.94
CA ASP A 105 -8.24 10.62 -4.72
C ASP A 105 -7.40 9.84 -3.68
N TRP A 106 -6.33 9.18 -4.11
CA TRP A 106 -5.54 8.24 -3.28
C TRP A 106 -4.07 8.65 -3.17
N SER A 107 -3.60 8.71 -1.93
CA SER A 107 -2.18 8.79 -1.59
C SER A 107 -1.71 7.41 -1.13
N GLY A 108 -0.41 7.17 -1.15
CA GLY A 108 0.12 5.94 -0.58
C GLY A 108 1.53 6.05 -0.01
N PHE A 109 1.90 5.03 0.74
CA PHE A 109 3.26 4.81 1.22
C PHE A 109 3.78 3.49 0.68
N SER A 110 4.97 3.54 0.09
CA SER A 110 5.72 2.35 -0.26
C SER A 110 6.72 2.03 0.86
N PHE A 111 6.63 0.81 1.37
CA PHE A 111 7.54 0.20 2.32
C PHE A 111 8.18 -1.02 1.65
N ARG A 112 9.40 -1.36 2.08
CA ARG A 112 10.07 -2.58 1.64
C ARG A 112 10.34 -3.44 2.85
N TYR A 113 9.91 -4.70 2.79
CA TYR A 113 10.19 -5.71 3.81
C TYR A 113 11.56 -6.35 3.51
N GLU A 114 12.42 -6.42 4.52
CA GLU A 114 13.73 -7.10 4.48
C GLU A 114 13.68 -8.51 5.03
#